data_AF-A0A8T4NMH7-F1
#
_entry.id   AF-A0A8T4NMH7-F1
#
_cell.length_a   1.000
_cell.length_b   1.000
_cell.length_c   1.000
_cell.angle_alpha   90.00
_cell.angle_beta   90.00
_cell.angle_gamma   90.00
#
_symmetry.space_group_name_H-M   'P 1'
#
loop_
_entity.id
_entity.type
_entity.pdbx_description
1 polymer ?
#
loop_
_entity_poly.entity_id
_entity_poly.type
_entity_poly.pdbx_seq_one_letter_code
_entity_poly.pdbx_strand_id
1 'polypeptide(L)'
;MKFAHLGDCHLGGWRQPELKELNFKSFQYAVGKCIYEKVDFILISGDLFDSAYPPIETLKETFQEFRKLKEANIPVFLIAGSHDYSVSGKTFLDVLEKAGFSTNASKYEERDGKIFLSPIVYKNVAIYGYSGKKSGLEVDDIERIKLQDSPGLFKILMLHTAIRGALGGLPVKSVDERKLPFVNYLALSHLHIIYSKENRVYSGPIFPNNISELEELRNGMFYIYDNGKVFRQEIKLKEVLVLDMKTKNALSVTDDILLSLENKNVSDKIVLLKLSGILEQGRSSDINFQKIEEYLRRKNAYVFLKSISRLHLPEPEVKIDFIDSVNLESQIIRNFEQKNPNKFNTLINELSTALQVEKLEDEKSIVFEERLMSEINRILKI
;
A
#
# COMPACT_ATOMS: atom_id res chain seq x y z
N MET A 1 -16.25 -6.86 27.37
CA MET A 1 -16.18 -6.16 26.07
C MET A 1 -15.19 -6.89 25.19
N LYS A 2 -15.65 -7.29 24.00
CA LYS A 2 -14.86 -7.99 22.99
C LYS A 2 -15.06 -7.31 21.64
N PHE A 3 -14.00 -6.89 20.95
CA PHE A 3 -14.12 -6.25 19.63
C PHE A 3 -13.02 -6.70 18.69
N ALA A 4 -13.28 -6.65 17.38
CA ALA A 4 -12.26 -6.88 16.37
C ALA A 4 -11.66 -5.55 15.89
N HIS A 5 -10.37 -5.56 15.60
CA HIS A 5 -9.64 -4.44 15.03
C HIS A 5 -8.98 -4.89 13.71
N LEU A 6 -9.54 -4.39 12.62
CA LEU A 6 -9.08 -4.56 11.24
C LEU A 6 -8.64 -3.20 10.70
N GLY A 7 -7.98 -3.23 9.55
CA GLY A 7 -7.56 -2.11 8.74
C GLY A 7 -6.68 -2.63 7.61
N ASP A 8 -6.23 -1.75 6.72
CA ASP A 8 -5.31 -2.13 5.63
C ASP A 8 -5.83 -3.35 4.82
N CYS A 9 -7.14 -3.36 4.53
CA CYS A 9 -7.78 -4.46 3.81
C CYS A 9 -7.50 -4.39 2.31
N HIS A 10 -7.39 -3.17 1.77
CA HIS A 10 -7.04 -2.88 0.37
C HIS A 10 -7.87 -3.70 -0.63
N LEU A 11 -9.17 -3.81 -0.38
CA LEU A 11 -10.07 -4.56 -1.25
C LEU A 11 -10.03 -3.97 -2.66
N GLY A 12 -9.66 -4.81 -3.62
CA GLY A 12 -9.48 -4.42 -5.03
C GLY A 12 -8.07 -3.98 -5.44
N GLY A 13 -7.07 -4.04 -4.55
CA GLY A 13 -5.71 -3.56 -4.84
C GLY A 13 -4.86 -4.46 -5.76
N TRP A 14 -5.12 -5.77 -5.78
CA TRP A 14 -4.41 -6.69 -6.67
C TRP A 14 -4.91 -6.58 -8.11
N ARG A 15 -4.03 -6.80 -9.09
CA ARG A 15 -4.43 -6.85 -10.51
C ARG A 15 -4.77 -8.28 -10.96
N GLN A 16 -4.03 -9.26 -10.46
CA GLN A 16 -4.19 -10.68 -10.74
C GLN A 16 -5.53 -11.17 -10.16
N PRO A 17 -6.44 -11.74 -10.98
CA PRO A 17 -7.74 -12.22 -10.51
C PRO A 17 -7.65 -13.19 -9.33
N GLU A 18 -6.67 -14.08 -9.34
CA GLU A 18 -6.46 -15.08 -8.30
C GLU A 18 -6.07 -14.44 -6.96
N LEU A 19 -5.26 -13.37 -6.99
CA LEU A 19 -4.89 -12.65 -5.78
C LEU A 19 -6.01 -11.73 -5.27
N LYS A 20 -6.81 -11.14 -6.18
CA LYS A 20 -8.05 -10.45 -5.80
C LYS A 20 -8.99 -11.39 -5.05
N GLU A 21 -9.16 -12.61 -5.55
CA GLU A 21 -9.98 -13.64 -4.91
C GLU A 21 -9.43 -14.02 -3.52
N LEU A 22 -8.13 -14.23 -3.37
CA LEU A 22 -7.53 -14.52 -2.06
C LEU A 22 -7.62 -13.36 -1.07
N ASN A 23 -7.42 -12.12 -1.52
CA ASN A 23 -7.60 -10.93 -0.71
C ASN A 23 -9.05 -10.85 -0.20
N PHE A 24 -10.03 -11.07 -1.08
CA PHE A 24 -11.43 -11.08 -0.69
C PHE A 24 -11.78 -12.23 0.26
N LYS A 25 -11.33 -13.47 -0.02
CA LYS A 25 -11.51 -14.61 0.88
C LYS A 25 -10.92 -14.36 2.27
N SER A 26 -9.82 -13.63 2.36
CA SER A 26 -9.22 -13.23 3.63
C SER A 26 -10.12 -12.29 4.41
N PHE A 27 -10.78 -11.34 3.73
CA PHE A 27 -11.79 -10.49 4.34
C PHE A 27 -13.02 -11.28 4.81
N GLN A 28 -13.54 -12.18 3.98
CA GLN A 28 -14.65 -13.07 4.35
C GLN A 28 -14.31 -13.94 5.56
N TYR A 29 -13.08 -14.46 5.63
CA TYR A 29 -12.61 -15.22 6.78
C TYR A 29 -12.56 -14.35 8.04
N ALA A 30 -12.00 -13.13 7.96
CA ALA A 30 -11.96 -12.22 9.10
C ALA A 30 -13.37 -11.87 9.60
N VAL A 31 -14.29 -11.55 8.69
CA VAL A 31 -15.71 -11.28 9.01
C VAL A 31 -16.38 -12.50 9.64
N GLY A 32 -16.23 -13.68 9.04
CA GLY A 32 -16.77 -14.94 9.56
C GLY A 32 -16.22 -15.26 10.95
N LYS A 33 -14.93 -15.02 11.18
CA LYS A 33 -14.29 -15.19 12.49
C LYS A 33 -14.85 -14.21 13.51
N CYS A 34 -15.07 -12.95 13.15
CA CYS A 34 -15.70 -11.96 14.04
C CYS A 34 -17.12 -12.37 14.46
N ILE A 35 -17.92 -12.89 13.53
CA ILE A 35 -19.27 -13.41 13.80
C ILE A 35 -19.20 -14.64 14.71
N TYR A 36 -18.33 -15.60 14.38
CA TYR A 36 -18.12 -16.82 15.18
C TYR A 36 -17.71 -16.50 16.62
N GLU A 37 -16.77 -15.56 16.79
CA GLU A 37 -16.27 -15.11 18.09
C GLU A 37 -17.26 -14.22 18.85
N LYS A 38 -18.38 -13.85 18.23
CA LYS A 38 -19.45 -12.99 18.77
C LYS A 38 -18.89 -11.68 19.34
N VAL A 39 -18.07 -11.00 18.54
CA VAL A 39 -17.54 -9.68 18.92
C VAL A 39 -18.69 -8.67 19.08
N ASP A 40 -18.56 -7.76 20.04
CA ASP A 40 -19.53 -6.69 20.31
C ASP A 40 -19.60 -5.68 19.16
N PHE A 41 -18.49 -5.43 18.48
CA PHE A 41 -18.36 -4.52 17.34
C PHE A 41 -17.03 -4.76 16.59
N ILE A 42 -16.90 -4.16 15.41
CA ILE A 42 -15.69 -4.18 14.59
C ILE A 42 -15.19 -2.75 14.38
N LEU A 43 -13.88 -2.56 14.49
CA LEU A 43 -13.16 -1.35 14.09
C LEU A 43 -12.44 -1.61 12.77
N ILE A 44 -12.58 -0.70 11.80
CA ILE A 44 -11.78 -0.68 10.55
C ILE A 44 -11.03 0.64 10.51
N SER A 45 -9.74 0.61 10.86
CA SER A 45 -8.89 1.80 11.06
C SER A 45 -8.30 2.36 9.75
N GLY A 46 -9.08 2.36 8.67
CA GLY A 46 -8.69 2.89 7.36
C GLY A 46 -8.24 1.84 6.35
N ASP A 47 -8.15 2.27 5.09
CA ASP A 47 -7.80 1.48 3.91
C ASP A 47 -8.61 0.18 3.80
N LEU A 48 -9.94 0.30 3.92
CA LEU A 48 -10.86 -0.79 3.59
C LEU A 48 -10.75 -1.12 2.09
N PHE A 49 -10.68 -0.08 1.27
CA PHE A 49 -10.52 -0.18 -0.18
C PHE A 49 -9.15 0.38 -0.60
N ASP A 50 -8.59 -0.18 -1.68
CA ASP A 50 -7.32 0.33 -2.26
C ASP A 50 -7.50 1.67 -3.02
N SER A 51 -8.74 2.10 -3.25
CA SER A 51 -9.09 3.36 -3.88
C SER A 51 -10.39 3.91 -3.31
N ALA A 52 -10.52 5.24 -3.24
CA ALA A 52 -11.78 5.92 -2.88
C ALA A 52 -12.95 5.57 -3.82
N TYR A 53 -12.65 5.11 -5.04
CA TYR A 53 -13.60 4.66 -6.05
C TYR A 53 -13.26 3.21 -6.48
N PRO A 54 -13.60 2.20 -5.68
CA PRO A 54 -13.30 0.81 -5.98
C PRO A 54 -14.18 0.26 -7.13
N PRO A 55 -13.77 -0.82 -7.81
CA PRO A 55 -14.57 -1.50 -8.83
C PRO A 55 -15.93 -2.00 -8.30
N ILE A 56 -16.93 -2.07 -9.18
CA ILE A 56 -18.29 -2.51 -8.83
C ILE A 56 -18.29 -3.93 -8.26
N GLU A 57 -17.46 -4.81 -8.78
CA GLU A 57 -17.32 -6.19 -8.29
C GLU A 57 -16.88 -6.20 -6.82
N THR A 58 -15.83 -5.45 -6.49
CA THR A 58 -15.33 -5.29 -5.11
C THR A 58 -16.43 -4.80 -4.17
N LEU A 59 -17.25 -3.85 -4.64
CA LEU A 59 -18.35 -3.29 -3.87
C LEU A 59 -19.44 -4.32 -3.59
N LYS A 60 -19.90 -5.05 -4.62
CA LYS A 60 -20.95 -6.07 -4.47
C LYS A 60 -20.58 -7.10 -3.43
N GLU A 61 -19.34 -7.59 -3.47
CA GLU A 61 -18.88 -8.60 -2.52
C GLU A 61 -18.74 -7.99 -1.11
N THR A 62 -18.17 -6.79 -0.99
CA THR A 62 -18.04 -6.09 0.30
C THR A 62 -19.41 -5.88 0.96
N PHE A 63 -20.42 -5.44 0.22
CA PHE A 63 -21.79 -5.28 0.73
C PHE A 63 -22.37 -6.59 1.28
N GLN A 64 -22.06 -7.73 0.67
CA GLN A 64 -22.54 -9.02 1.17
C GLN A 64 -21.96 -9.33 2.55
N GLU A 65 -20.68 -9.06 2.78
CA GLU A 65 -20.05 -9.28 4.09
C GLU A 65 -20.56 -8.29 5.15
N PHE A 66 -20.72 -7.01 4.80
CA PHE A 66 -21.33 -6.02 5.70
C PHE A 66 -22.79 -6.35 6.02
N ARG A 67 -23.52 -6.95 5.08
CA ARG A 67 -24.88 -7.45 5.33
C ARG A 67 -24.88 -8.59 6.36
N LYS A 68 -23.96 -9.55 6.28
CA LYS A 68 -23.83 -10.61 7.29
C LYS A 68 -23.57 -10.04 8.68
N LEU A 69 -22.71 -9.02 8.78
CA LEU A 69 -22.43 -8.33 10.05
C LEU A 69 -23.68 -7.64 10.61
N LYS A 70 -24.44 -6.96 9.75
CA LYS A 70 -25.70 -6.32 10.11
C LYS A 70 -26.75 -7.33 10.59
N GLU A 71 -26.91 -8.44 9.87
CA GLU A 71 -27.82 -9.55 10.26
C GLU A 71 -27.40 -10.21 11.58
N ALA A 72 -26.10 -10.26 11.87
CA ALA A 72 -25.54 -10.71 13.15
C ALA A 72 -25.62 -9.67 14.29
N ASN A 73 -26.14 -8.46 14.02
CA ASN A 73 -26.17 -7.31 14.95
C ASN A 73 -24.78 -6.88 15.45
N ILE A 74 -23.76 -6.97 14.60
CA ILE A 74 -22.39 -6.53 14.90
C ILE A 74 -22.13 -5.20 14.17
N PRO A 75 -22.15 -4.05 14.88
CA PRO A 75 -21.89 -2.76 14.26
C PRO A 75 -20.42 -2.61 13.85
N VAL A 76 -20.21 -1.86 12.76
CA VAL A 76 -18.88 -1.54 12.23
C VAL A 76 -18.63 -0.05 12.37
N PHE A 77 -17.54 0.30 13.05
CA PHE A 77 -17.02 1.66 13.12
C PHE A 77 -15.78 1.76 12.24
N LEU A 78 -15.73 2.75 11.37
CA LEU A 78 -14.63 2.92 10.42
C LEU A 78 -14.14 4.36 10.34
N ILE A 79 -12.90 4.53 9.89
CA ILE A 79 -12.35 5.80 9.42
C ILE A 79 -11.83 5.59 8.00
N ALA A 80 -11.62 6.66 7.25
CA ALA A 80 -10.87 6.57 5.99
C ALA A 80 -9.38 6.42 6.29
N GLY A 81 -8.68 5.68 5.43
CA GLY A 81 -7.23 5.66 5.35
C GLY A 81 -6.72 6.46 4.16
N SER A 82 -5.43 6.32 3.86
CA SER A 82 -4.79 7.11 2.80
C SER A 82 -5.27 6.79 1.38
N HIS A 83 -5.74 5.55 1.14
CA HIS A 83 -6.18 5.08 -0.17
C HIS A 83 -7.66 5.38 -0.46
N ASP A 84 -8.52 5.23 0.54
CA ASP A 84 -9.96 5.41 0.44
C ASP A 84 -10.47 6.79 0.92
N TYR A 85 -9.53 7.71 1.21
CA TYR A 85 -9.81 9.13 1.43
C TYR A 85 -9.97 9.92 0.12
N SER A 86 -10.92 10.87 0.12
CA SER A 86 -11.19 11.80 -0.98
C SER A 86 -11.48 13.18 -0.41
N VAL A 87 -10.79 14.22 -0.90
CA VAL A 87 -10.99 15.63 -0.49
C VAL A 87 -12.42 16.10 -0.78
N SER A 88 -13.05 15.56 -1.82
CA SER A 88 -14.44 15.89 -2.16
C SER A 88 -15.46 15.35 -1.16
N GLY A 89 -15.04 14.50 -0.21
CA GLY A 89 -15.92 13.76 0.70
C GLY A 89 -16.71 12.63 0.04
N LYS A 90 -16.67 12.53 -1.29
CA LYS A 90 -17.31 11.45 -2.04
C LYS A 90 -16.40 10.22 -2.00
N THR A 91 -16.71 9.31 -1.10
CA THR A 91 -16.05 8.00 -0.98
C THR A 91 -17.10 6.92 -0.86
N PHE A 92 -16.70 5.68 -1.11
CA PHE A 92 -17.62 4.57 -0.88
C PHE A 92 -17.91 4.29 0.60
N LEU A 93 -17.09 4.81 1.50
CA LEU A 93 -17.33 4.75 2.95
C LEU A 93 -18.60 5.54 3.33
N ASP A 94 -18.86 6.68 2.69
CA ASP A 94 -20.09 7.48 2.88
C ASP A 94 -21.34 6.70 2.42
N VAL A 95 -21.21 5.90 1.35
CA VAL A 95 -22.30 5.03 0.87
C VAL A 95 -22.60 3.92 1.89
N LEU A 96 -21.57 3.28 2.45
CA LEU A 96 -21.74 2.26 3.50
C LEU A 96 -22.40 2.84 4.76
N GLU A 97 -22.01 4.04 5.16
CA GLU A 97 -22.61 4.73 6.30
C GLU A 97 -24.08 5.10 6.05
N LYS A 98 -24.39 5.72 4.90
CA LYS A 98 -25.78 6.10 4.54
C LYS A 98 -26.71 4.90 4.36
N ALA A 99 -26.19 3.76 3.90
CA ALA A 99 -26.92 2.50 3.82
C ALA A 99 -27.10 1.82 5.20
N GLY A 100 -26.48 2.37 6.26
CA GLY A 100 -26.56 1.85 7.62
C GLY A 100 -25.83 0.53 7.79
N PHE A 101 -24.71 0.33 7.10
CA PHE A 101 -23.81 -0.82 7.27
C PHE A 101 -22.63 -0.51 8.19
N SER A 102 -22.26 0.77 8.31
CA SER A 102 -21.17 1.23 9.17
C SER A 102 -21.48 2.61 9.76
N THR A 103 -20.62 3.07 10.67
CA THR A 103 -20.63 4.45 11.14
C THR A 103 -19.22 5.03 11.05
N ASN A 104 -19.08 6.21 10.46
CA ASN A 104 -17.80 6.88 10.35
C ASN A 104 -17.42 7.54 11.68
N ALA A 105 -16.32 7.10 12.29
CA ALA A 105 -15.80 7.58 13.56
C ALA A 105 -15.01 8.90 13.45
N SER A 106 -14.74 9.37 12.23
CA SER A 106 -13.99 10.61 11.96
C SER A 106 -14.88 11.85 12.14
N LYS A 107 -15.40 12.07 13.36
CA LYS A 107 -16.25 13.23 13.72
C LYS A 107 -15.44 14.22 14.54
N TYR A 108 -15.30 15.45 14.05
CA TYR A 108 -14.51 16.46 14.73
C TYR A 108 -14.96 17.88 14.42
N GLU A 109 -14.55 18.80 15.29
CA GLU A 109 -14.66 20.24 15.09
C GLU A 109 -13.28 20.88 15.25
N GLU A 110 -12.94 21.81 14.36
CA GLU A 110 -11.71 22.61 14.49
C GLU A 110 -12.04 23.95 15.16
N ARG A 111 -11.38 24.23 16.29
CA ARG A 111 -11.53 25.47 17.06
C ARG A 111 -10.17 25.86 17.66
N ASP A 112 -9.81 27.14 17.55
CA ASP A 112 -8.55 27.70 18.08
C ASP A 112 -7.29 26.92 17.65
N GLY A 113 -7.26 26.46 16.39
CA GLY A 113 -6.15 25.68 15.84
C GLY A 113 -6.00 24.28 16.45
N LYS A 114 -6.98 23.79 17.22
CA LYS A 114 -7.06 22.42 17.76
C LYS A 114 -8.21 21.65 17.11
N ILE A 115 -8.05 20.34 17.06
CA ILE A 115 -9.05 19.43 16.49
C ILE A 115 -9.71 18.67 17.65
N PHE A 116 -10.99 18.91 17.89
CA PHE A 116 -11.75 18.25 18.95
C PHE A 116 -12.56 17.08 18.38
N LEU A 117 -12.11 15.86 18.64
CA LEU A 117 -12.82 14.66 18.21
C LEU A 117 -14.06 14.42 19.08
N SER A 118 -15.20 14.21 18.43
CA SER A 118 -16.46 13.83 19.05
C SER A 118 -16.56 12.30 19.15
N PRO A 119 -16.92 11.73 20.31
CA PRO A 119 -17.05 10.29 20.44
C PRO A 119 -18.32 9.77 19.75
N ILE A 120 -18.21 8.60 19.14
CA ILE A 120 -19.35 7.70 19.00
C ILE A 120 -19.44 6.87 20.26
N VAL A 121 -20.55 6.98 20.98
CA VAL A 121 -20.79 6.18 22.18
C VAL A 121 -21.53 4.90 21.80
N TYR A 122 -20.93 3.76 22.15
CA TYR A 122 -21.56 2.45 22.00
C TYR A 122 -21.36 1.65 23.27
N LYS A 123 -22.47 1.31 23.95
CA LYS A 123 -22.44 0.69 25.29
C LYS A 123 -21.58 1.53 26.25
N ASN A 124 -20.54 0.94 26.84
CA ASN A 124 -19.60 1.58 27.78
C ASN A 124 -18.30 2.05 27.10
N VAL A 125 -18.34 2.30 25.78
CA VAL A 125 -17.17 2.64 24.95
C VAL A 125 -17.39 3.98 24.28
N ALA A 126 -16.34 4.80 24.27
CA ALA A 126 -16.25 6.03 23.47
C ALA A 126 -15.24 5.82 22.35
N ILE A 127 -15.71 5.81 21.10
CA ILE A 127 -14.89 5.58 19.91
C ILE A 127 -14.65 6.92 19.22
N TYR A 128 -13.39 7.30 19.12
CA TYR A 128 -12.91 8.49 18.42
C TYR A 128 -12.14 8.08 17.19
N GLY A 129 -12.19 8.88 16.13
CA GLY A 129 -11.44 8.60 14.92
C GLY A 129 -10.91 9.88 14.27
N TYR A 130 -9.78 9.77 13.59
CA TYR A 130 -9.32 10.77 12.64
C TYR A 130 -8.80 10.07 11.38
N SER A 131 -9.32 10.48 10.22
CA SER A 131 -9.01 9.82 8.95
C SER A 131 -7.56 10.02 8.54
N GLY A 132 -6.99 8.98 7.93
CA GLY A 132 -5.73 9.07 7.19
C GLY A 132 -5.87 9.95 5.96
N LYS A 133 -4.77 10.60 5.55
CA LYS A 133 -4.72 11.42 4.33
C LYS A 133 -3.53 10.96 3.49
N LYS A 134 -3.53 11.33 2.21
CA LYS A 134 -2.38 11.07 1.33
C LYS A 134 -1.16 11.88 1.78
N SER A 135 0.02 11.32 1.56
CA SER A 135 1.31 11.99 1.81
C SER A 135 1.56 12.42 3.26
N GLY A 136 0.89 11.81 4.25
CA GLY A 136 1.09 12.12 5.66
C GLY A 136 0.59 13.50 6.08
N LEU A 137 -0.35 14.08 5.32
CA LEU A 137 -0.95 15.38 5.64
C LEU A 137 -1.71 15.36 6.98
N GLU A 138 -2.16 14.18 7.43
CA GLU A 138 -2.83 13.99 8.71
C GLU A 138 -1.88 14.09 9.91
N VAL A 139 -0.58 13.88 9.74
CA VAL A 139 0.35 13.78 10.88
C VAL A 139 0.35 15.06 11.72
N ASP A 140 0.40 16.23 11.09
CA ASP A 140 0.43 17.51 11.79
C ASP A 140 -0.92 17.81 12.47
N ASP A 141 -2.02 17.37 11.88
CA ASP A 141 -3.35 17.48 12.45
C ASP A 141 -3.48 16.61 13.71
N ILE A 142 -2.97 15.38 13.65
CA ILE A 142 -3.08 14.41 14.74
C ILE A 142 -2.37 14.91 16.00
N GLU A 143 -1.25 15.62 15.86
CA GLU A 143 -0.57 16.24 17.01
C GLU A 143 -1.41 17.33 17.70
N ARG A 144 -2.39 17.92 17.00
CA ARG A 144 -3.30 18.96 17.50
C ARG A 144 -4.61 18.38 18.06
N ILE A 145 -4.79 17.06 18.04
CA ILE A 145 -6.03 16.41 18.47
C ILE A 145 -6.24 16.52 19.99
N LYS A 146 -7.49 16.82 20.36
CA LYS A 146 -8.07 16.70 21.69
C LYS A 146 -9.33 15.85 21.60
N LEU A 147 -9.65 15.13 22.67
CA LEU A 147 -10.89 14.36 22.77
C LEU A 147 -11.92 15.20 23.50
N GLN A 148 -13.14 15.31 22.96
CA GLN A 148 -14.28 15.76 23.76
C GLN A 148 -14.53 14.75 24.89
N ASP A 149 -14.99 15.21 26.05
CA ASP A 149 -15.05 14.37 27.24
C ASP A 149 -16.03 13.20 27.12
N SER A 150 -15.61 12.07 27.69
CA SER A 150 -16.40 10.83 27.84
C SER A 150 -16.11 10.19 29.20
N PRO A 151 -16.60 10.78 30.30
CA PRO A 151 -16.28 10.32 31.65
C PRO A 151 -16.74 8.89 31.89
N GLY A 152 -15.88 8.05 32.46
CA GLY A 152 -16.18 6.66 32.81
C GLY A 152 -16.27 5.67 31.65
N LEU A 153 -16.10 6.11 30.40
CA LEU A 153 -16.13 5.23 29.23
C LEU A 153 -14.73 4.70 28.88
N PHE A 154 -14.68 3.49 28.33
CA PHE A 154 -13.47 2.94 27.72
C PHE A 154 -13.20 3.67 26.41
N LYS A 155 -12.09 4.40 26.34
CA LYS A 155 -11.75 5.25 25.19
C LYS A 155 -10.94 4.49 24.15
N ILE A 156 -11.42 4.49 22.92
CA ILE A 156 -10.74 3.97 21.74
C ILE A 156 -10.45 5.14 20.81
N LEU A 157 -9.21 5.28 20.36
CA LEU A 157 -8.85 6.21 19.29
C LEU A 157 -8.40 5.42 18.06
N MET A 158 -9.05 5.65 16.92
CA MET A 158 -8.73 5.07 15.62
C MET A 158 -7.92 6.09 14.81
N LEU A 159 -6.74 5.70 14.34
CA LEU A 159 -5.91 6.52 13.46
C LEU A 159 -5.32 5.66 12.35
N HIS A 160 -5.28 6.21 11.13
CA HIS A 160 -4.56 5.62 10.01
C HIS A 160 -3.30 6.46 9.76
N THR A 161 -2.20 6.12 10.46
CA THR A 161 -0.95 6.89 10.42
C THR A 161 0.22 6.09 10.97
N ALA A 162 1.44 6.57 10.77
CA ALA A 162 2.65 6.03 11.41
C ALA A 162 2.90 6.69 12.78
N ILE A 163 3.30 5.91 13.80
CA ILE A 163 3.79 6.44 15.09
C ILE A 163 5.31 6.23 15.23
N ARG A 164 6.01 7.14 15.92
CA ARG A 164 7.48 7.09 16.07
C ARG A 164 7.94 5.76 16.67
N GLY A 165 7.25 5.26 17.69
CA GLY A 165 7.59 4.00 18.35
C GLY A 165 7.47 2.73 17.48
N ALA A 166 6.91 2.83 16.27
CA ALA A 166 6.65 1.69 15.38
C ALA A 166 7.41 1.77 14.04
N LEU A 167 8.18 2.84 13.78
CA LEU A 167 8.81 3.09 12.47
C LEU A 167 9.86 2.07 12.06
N GLY A 168 10.66 1.56 13.00
CA GLY A 168 11.75 0.61 12.68
C GLY A 168 12.78 1.11 11.65
N GLY A 169 12.88 2.43 11.42
CA GLY A 169 13.77 3.04 10.41
C GLY A 169 13.11 3.37 9.06
N LEU A 170 11.80 3.17 8.91
CA LEU A 170 11.06 3.57 7.72
C LEU A 170 11.10 5.10 7.51
N PRO A 171 11.39 5.59 6.29
CA PRO A 171 11.48 7.02 5.98
C PRO A 171 10.09 7.63 5.76
N VAL A 172 9.16 7.44 6.71
CA VAL A 172 7.79 7.97 6.65
C VAL A 172 7.54 8.99 7.76
N LYS A 173 6.75 10.02 7.44
CA LYS A 173 6.31 11.00 8.43
C LYS A 173 5.51 10.29 9.51
N SER A 174 5.72 10.63 10.77
CA SER A 174 5.10 9.93 11.90
C SER A 174 4.69 10.88 13.03
N VAL A 175 3.69 10.43 13.78
CA VAL A 175 3.16 11.09 14.96
C VAL A 175 4.01 10.74 16.17
N ASP A 176 4.34 11.74 17.00
CA ASP A 176 4.88 11.50 18.34
C ASP A 176 3.76 11.05 19.29
N GLU A 177 3.74 9.77 19.64
CA GLU A 177 2.67 9.20 20.46
C GLU A 177 2.53 9.80 21.86
N ARG A 178 3.51 10.57 22.34
CA ARG A 178 3.46 11.30 23.62
C ARG A 178 2.59 12.55 23.57
N LYS A 179 2.32 13.08 22.38
CA LYS A 179 1.43 14.24 22.16
C LYS A 179 -0.04 13.82 22.06
N LEU A 180 -0.30 12.53 21.84
CA LEU A 180 -1.65 12.00 21.74
C LEU A 180 -2.39 12.05 23.08
N PRO A 181 -3.72 12.27 23.06
CA PRO A 181 -4.53 12.18 24.26
C PRO A 181 -4.53 10.75 24.83
N PHE A 182 -4.75 10.65 26.14
CA PHE A 182 -4.87 9.35 26.79
C PHE A 182 -6.10 8.58 26.29
N VAL A 183 -5.89 7.32 25.93
CA VAL A 183 -6.92 6.35 25.56
C VAL A 183 -6.60 4.97 26.11
N ASN A 184 -7.61 4.12 26.26
CA ASN A 184 -7.44 2.75 26.75
C ASN A 184 -6.97 1.80 25.64
N TYR A 185 -7.30 2.11 24.38
CA TYR A 185 -6.86 1.38 23.20
C TYR A 185 -6.62 2.35 22.03
N LEU A 186 -5.47 2.22 21.38
CA LEU A 186 -5.12 2.98 20.18
C LEU A 186 -5.10 2.01 18.98
N ALA A 187 -6.15 2.11 18.16
CA ALA A 187 -6.36 1.31 16.96
C ALA A 187 -5.66 1.97 15.77
N LEU A 188 -4.52 1.41 15.35
CA LEU A 188 -3.67 1.93 14.29
C LEU A 188 -3.74 1.04 13.04
N SER A 189 -3.55 1.66 11.88
CA SER A 189 -3.26 1.03 10.58
C SER A 189 -2.30 1.93 9.80
N HIS A 190 -1.86 1.52 8.60
CA HIS A 190 -0.96 2.21 7.64
C HIS A 190 0.40 1.51 7.43
N LEU A 191 1.08 1.09 8.49
CA LEU A 191 2.46 0.58 8.38
C LEU A 191 2.57 -0.89 7.90
N HIS A 192 1.47 -1.63 7.80
CA HIS A 192 1.43 -3.04 7.40
C HIS A 192 2.43 -3.95 8.18
N ILE A 193 2.59 -3.71 9.47
CA ILE A 193 3.53 -4.43 10.35
C ILE A 193 2.82 -5.18 11.49
N ILE A 194 3.53 -6.15 12.07
CA ILE A 194 3.14 -6.75 13.35
C ILE A 194 3.59 -5.80 14.47
N TYR A 195 2.65 -5.09 15.09
CA TYR A 195 2.95 -4.23 16.23
C TYR A 195 1.80 -4.21 17.24
N SER A 196 2.11 -4.56 18.49
CA SER A 196 1.17 -4.49 19.62
C SER A 196 1.94 -4.23 20.90
N LYS A 197 1.89 -2.98 21.40
CA LYS A 197 2.55 -2.58 22.64
C LYS A 197 1.61 -1.69 23.46
N GLU A 198 1.37 -2.04 24.72
CA GLU A 198 0.56 -1.22 25.64
C GLU A 198 -0.80 -0.80 25.05
N ASN A 199 -1.52 -1.74 24.41
CA ASN A 199 -2.79 -1.49 23.70
C ASN A 199 -2.72 -0.46 22.55
N ARG A 200 -1.51 -0.19 22.03
CA ARG A 200 -1.28 0.47 20.75
C ARG A 200 -0.99 -0.61 19.73
N VAL A 201 -1.92 -0.80 18.81
CA VAL A 201 -1.95 -1.99 17.97
C VAL A 201 -2.08 -1.54 16.52
N TYR A 202 -1.15 -1.96 15.67
CA TYR A 202 -1.38 -1.93 14.22
C TYR A 202 -2.20 -3.14 13.82
N SER A 203 -3.30 -2.95 13.09
CA SER A 203 -4.15 -4.06 12.63
C SER A 203 -3.36 -5.08 11.82
N GLY A 204 -2.42 -4.58 11.00
CA GLY A 204 -1.84 -5.32 9.91
C GLY A 204 -2.82 -5.47 8.74
N PRO A 205 -2.34 -5.90 7.57
CA PRO A 205 -3.22 -6.18 6.46
C PRO A 205 -3.83 -7.58 6.60
N ILE A 206 -5.12 -7.71 6.25
CA ILE A 206 -5.79 -9.03 6.17
C ILE A 206 -5.26 -9.89 5.02
N PHE A 207 -4.58 -9.28 4.06
CA PHE A 207 -3.86 -9.94 2.97
C PHE A 207 -2.76 -9.01 2.47
N PRO A 208 -1.53 -9.48 2.24
CA PRO A 208 -0.44 -8.66 1.71
C PRO A 208 -0.84 -7.85 0.48
N ASN A 209 -0.58 -6.54 0.46
CA ASN A 209 -1.05 -5.65 -0.61
C ASN A 209 -0.04 -5.51 -1.77
N ASN A 210 1.16 -6.05 -1.64
CA ASN A 210 2.16 -6.07 -2.71
C ASN A 210 3.08 -7.29 -2.62
N ILE A 211 3.95 -7.44 -3.62
CA ILE A 211 4.88 -8.59 -3.74
C ILE A 211 5.83 -8.67 -2.55
N SER A 212 6.36 -7.54 -2.07
CA SER A 212 7.30 -7.50 -0.95
C SER A 212 6.63 -7.96 0.35
N GLU A 213 5.44 -7.44 0.64
CA GLU A 213 4.65 -7.88 1.80
C GLU A 213 4.28 -9.35 1.71
N LEU A 214 3.97 -9.86 0.51
CA LEU A 214 3.61 -11.26 0.32
C LEU A 214 4.78 -12.19 0.65
N GLU A 215 6.01 -11.76 0.38
CA GLU A 215 7.24 -12.46 0.74
C GLU A 215 7.56 -12.37 2.24
N GLU A 216 7.40 -11.18 2.82
CA GLU A 216 7.77 -10.86 4.22
C GLU A 216 6.73 -11.38 5.24
N LEU A 217 5.45 -11.05 5.05
CA LEU A 217 4.39 -11.36 6.01
C LEU A 217 3.90 -12.80 5.87
N ARG A 218 3.80 -13.30 4.63
CA ARG A 218 3.30 -14.64 4.24
C ARG A 218 1.90 -15.03 4.74
N ASN A 219 1.30 -14.22 5.62
CA ASN A 219 -0.02 -14.39 6.21
C ASN A 219 -0.72 -13.03 6.23
N GLY A 220 -2.04 -13.07 6.27
CA GLY A 220 -2.84 -11.93 6.70
C GLY A 220 -3.00 -11.90 8.22
N MET A 221 -3.46 -10.77 8.76
CA MET A 221 -3.76 -10.67 10.17
C MET A 221 -4.80 -9.61 10.50
N PHE A 222 -5.37 -9.75 11.69
CA PHE A 222 -6.15 -8.73 12.39
C PHE A 222 -6.09 -9.03 13.90
N TYR A 223 -6.74 -8.23 14.73
CA TYR A 223 -6.73 -8.43 16.18
C TYR A 223 -8.13 -8.55 16.75
N ILE A 224 -8.26 -9.35 17.81
CA ILE A 224 -9.43 -9.36 18.69
C ILE A 224 -8.98 -8.89 20.07
N TYR A 225 -9.60 -7.82 20.55
CA TYR A 225 -9.53 -7.42 21.95
C TYR A 225 -10.60 -8.17 22.72
N ASP A 226 -10.25 -8.77 23.85
CA ASP A 226 -11.20 -9.41 24.77
C ASP A 226 -10.80 -9.09 26.21
N ASN A 227 -11.62 -8.27 26.87
CA ASN A 227 -11.53 -7.97 28.31
C ASN A 227 -10.10 -7.66 28.83
N GLY A 228 -9.39 -6.75 28.15
CA GLY A 228 -8.06 -6.29 28.56
C GLY A 228 -6.91 -7.00 27.85
N LYS A 229 -7.18 -8.01 27.04
CA LYS A 229 -6.16 -8.75 26.28
C LYS A 229 -6.34 -8.56 24.78
N VAL A 230 -5.22 -8.50 24.07
CA VAL A 230 -5.16 -8.35 22.61
C VAL A 230 -4.64 -9.65 22.00
N PHE A 231 -5.44 -10.26 21.15
CA PHE A 231 -5.13 -11.52 20.49
C PHE A 231 -4.98 -11.31 18.99
N ARG A 232 -3.79 -11.57 18.45
CA ARG A 232 -3.57 -11.61 17.01
C ARG A 232 -4.30 -12.81 16.42
N GLN A 233 -5.07 -12.58 15.36
CA GLN A 233 -5.68 -13.60 14.54
C GLN A 233 -4.91 -13.67 13.22
N GLU A 234 -4.27 -14.81 12.94
CA GLU A 234 -3.58 -15.03 11.67
C GLU A 234 -4.54 -15.60 10.63
N ILE A 235 -4.41 -15.11 9.40
CA ILE A 235 -5.13 -15.59 8.22
C ILE A 235 -4.10 -16.32 7.36
N LYS A 236 -4.18 -17.64 7.39
CA LYS A 236 -3.26 -18.49 6.63
C LYS A 236 -3.54 -18.34 5.14
N LEU A 237 -2.50 -18.03 4.37
CA LEU A 237 -2.58 -17.87 2.92
C LEU A 237 -2.05 -19.12 2.20
N LYS A 238 -2.16 -19.10 0.86
CA LYS A 238 -1.48 -20.09 0.02
C LYS A 238 0.03 -19.97 0.17
N GLU A 239 0.71 -21.10 0.09
CA GLU A 239 2.17 -21.13 0.20
C GLU A 239 2.80 -20.33 -0.95
N VAL A 240 3.80 -19.51 -0.60
CA VAL A 240 4.55 -18.69 -1.55
C VAL A 240 5.89 -19.36 -1.83
N LEU A 241 6.09 -19.81 -3.06
CA LEU A 241 7.37 -20.31 -3.56
C LEU A 241 8.15 -19.16 -4.19
N VAL A 242 9.21 -18.72 -3.52
CA VAL A 242 10.11 -17.67 -4.04
C VAL A 242 11.25 -18.31 -4.82
N LEU A 243 11.45 -17.85 -6.05
CA LEU A 243 12.61 -18.12 -6.89
C LEU A 243 13.42 -16.85 -7.03
N ASP A 244 14.46 -16.70 -6.23
CA ASP A 244 15.40 -15.60 -6.35
C ASP A 244 16.60 -16.04 -7.19
N MET A 245 16.73 -15.43 -8.38
CA MET A 245 17.75 -15.78 -9.37
C MET A 245 18.52 -14.55 -9.82
N LYS A 246 19.82 -14.74 -10.03
CA LYS A 246 20.69 -13.75 -10.66
C LYS A 246 20.99 -14.19 -12.08
N THR A 247 20.91 -13.26 -13.04
CA THR A 247 21.32 -13.54 -14.42
C THR A 247 22.10 -12.39 -15.03
N LYS A 248 22.98 -12.75 -15.97
CA LYS A 248 23.67 -11.83 -16.88
C LYS A 248 23.26 -12.03 -18.35
N ASN A 249 22.51 -13.09 -18.64
CA ASN A 249 22.13 -13.47 -20.00
C ASN A 249 20.63 -13.67 -20.09
N ALA A 250 19.94 -12.74 -20.75
CA ALA A 250 18.49 -12.83 -20.95
C ALA A 250 18.08 -13.94 -21.94
N LEU A 251 19.00 -14.39 -22.80
CA LEU A 251 18.70 -15.39 -23.84
C LEU A 251 18.58 -16.80 -23.26
N SER A 252 19.35 -17.14 -22.22
CA SER A 252 19.31 -18.47 -21.58
C SER A 252 18.41 -18.55 -20.36
N VAL A 253 18.15 -17.42 -19.68
CA VAL A 253 17.53 -17.42 -18.35
C VAL A 253 16.14 -18.06 -18.33
N THR A 254 15.40 -17.99 -19.44
CA THR A 254 14.09 -18.65 -19.55
C THR A 254 14.21 -20.15 -19.28
N ASP A 255 15.17 -20.82 -19.91
CA ASP A 255 15.36 -22.27 -19.75
C ASP A 255 15.97 -22.60 -18.38
N ASP A 256 16.86 -21.75 -17.86
CA ASP A 256 17.40 -21.89 -16.50
C ASP A 256 16.29 -21.84 -15.44
N ILE A 257 15.32 -20.93 -15.61
CA ILE A 257 14.15 -20.84 -14.73
C ILE A 257 13.31 -22.12 -14.81
N LEU A 258 13.03 -22.61 -16.02
CA LEU A 258 12.23 -23.82 -16.23
C LEU A 258 12.90 -25.06 -15.60
N LEU A 259 14.22 -25.22 -15.78
CA LEU A 259 15.00 -26.28 -15.15
C LEU A 259 14.94 -26.20 -13.62
N SER A 260 15.04 -25.00 -13.05
CA SER A 260 14.91 -24.80 -11.59
C SER A 260 13.54 -25.21 -11.04
N LEU A 261 12.50 -25.15 -11.87
CA LEU A 261 11.12 -25.47 -11.56
C LEU A 261 10.79 -26.96 -11.74
N GLU A 262 11.62 -27.75 -12.43
CA GLU A 262 11.34 -29.17 -12.69
C GLU A 262 11.17 -29.98 -11.40
N ASN A 263 12.09 -29.78 -10.46
CA ASN A 263 12.16 -30.52 -9.20
C ASN A 263 11.39 -29.86 -8.04
N LYS A 264 10.65 -28.77 -8.30
CA LYS A 264 9.89 -28.06 -7.25
C LYS A 264 8.40 -28.40 -7.32
N ASN A 265 7.80 -28.61 -6.15
CA ASN A 265 6.34 -28.68 -6.06
C ASN A 265 5.74 -27.27 -6.11
N VAL A 266 5.08 -26.95 -7.22
CA VAL A 266 4.42 -25.67 -7.48
C VAL A 266 2.89 -25.74 -7.40
N SER A 267 2.32 -26.94 -7.28
CA SER A 267 0.87 -27.14 -7.32
C SER A 267 0.19 -26.40 -6.18
N ASP A 268 -0.85 -25.63 -6.49
CA ASP A 268 -1.63 -24.79 -5.57
C ASP A 268 -0.83 -23.71 -4.82
N LYS A 269 0.38 -23.36 -5.32
CA LYS A 269 1.24 -22.32 -4.72
C LYS A 269 1.21 -21.01 -5.50
N ILE A 270 1.48 -19.92 -4.79
CA ILE A 270 1.84 -18.64 -5.41
C ILE A 270 3.33 -18.71 -5.77
N VAL A 271 3.68 -18.63 -7.04
CA VAL A 271 5.07 -18.69 -7.48
C VAL A 271 5.56 -17.29 -7.77
N LEU A 272 6.56 -16.83 -7.02
CA LEU A 272 7.19 -15.52 -7.17
C LEU A 272 8.60 -15.66 -7.74
N LEU A 273 8.80 -15.20 -8.97
CA LEU A 273 10.12 -15.08 -9.59
C LEU A 273 10.71 -13.69 -9.35
N LYS A 274 11.86 -13.63 -8.68
CA LYS A 274 12.68 -12.42 -8.51
C LYS A 274 13.92 -12.59 -9.36
N LEU A 275 14.06 -11.75 -10.37
CA LEU A 275 15.22 -11.76 -11.25
C LEU A 275 16.02 -10.48 -11.04
N SER A 276 17.32 -10.64 -10.78
CA SER A 276 18.24 -9.52 -10.55
C SER A 276 19.55 -9.70 -11.31
N GLY A 277 20.28 -8.61 -11.56
CA GLY A 277 21.59 -8.65 -12.21
C GLY A 277 21.77 -7.59 -13.29
N ILE A 278 22.91 -7.66 -13.98
CA ILE A 278 23.27 -6.78 -15.09
C ILE A 278 23.31 -7.65 -16.35
N LEU A 279 22.43 -7.36 -17.31
CA LEU A 279 22.29 -8.12 -18.55
C LEU A 279 23.42 -7.78 -19.53
N GLU A 280 24.50 -8.54 -19.48
CA GLU A 280 25.60 -8.45 -20.45
C GLU A 280 25.18 -8.94 -21.85
N GLN A 281 24.20 -9.83 -21.93
CA GLN A 281 23.67 -10.38 -23.19
C GLN A 281 22.14 -10.38 -23.21
N GLY A 282 21.59 -9.91 -24.34
CA GLY A 282 20.15 -9.78 -24.56
C GLY A 282 19.51 -8.63 -23.77
N ARG A 283 18.19 -8.54 -23.85
CA ARG A 283 17.34 -7.54 -23.16
C ARG A 283 16.27 -8.25 -22.35
N SER A 284 15.67 -7.56 -21.40
CA SER A 284 14.56 -8.11 -20.60
C SER A 284 13.36 -8.61 -21.43
N SER A 285 13.17 -8.07 -22.64
CA SER A 285 12.18 -8.53 -23.62
C SER A 285 12.43 -9.92 -24.17
N ASP A 286 13.69 -10.39 -24.15
CA ASP A 286 14.07 -11.72 -24.66
C ASP A 286 13.70 -12.83 -23.68
N ILE A 287 13.38 -12.48 -22.43
CA ILE A 287 12.95 -13.41 -21.40
C ILE A 287 11.48 -13.78 -21.66
N ASN A 288 11.24 -15.04 -22.00
CA ASN A 288 9.90 -15.52 -22.35
C ASN A 288 9.09 -15.89 -21.09
N PHE A 289 8.55 -14.85 -20.44
CA PHE A 289 7.68 -15.02 -19.27
C PHE A 289 6.39 -15.79 -19.57
N GLN A 290 5.88 -15.72 -20.80
CA GLN A 290 4.69 -16.47 -21.20
C GLN A 290 4.96 -17.98 -21.18
N LYS A 291 6.12 -18.43 -21.67
CA LYS A 291 6.54 -19.84 -21.61
C LYS A 291 6.62 -20.33 -20.15
N ILE A 292 7.15 -19.51 -19.25
CA ILE A 292 7.23 -19.82 -17.81
C ILE A 292 5.84 -19.92 -17.19
N GLU A 293 4.97 -18.96 -17.48
CA GLU A 293 3.59 -18.93 -16.99
C GLU A 293 2.77 -20.15 -17.48
N GLU A 294 2.88 -20.50 -18.77
CA GLU A 294 2.22 -21.67 -19.34
C GLU A 294 2.71 -22.98 -18.70
N TYR A 295 4.02 -23.09 -18.44
CA TYR A 295 4.60 -24.23 -17.74
C TYR A 295 4.04 -24.36 -16.32
N LEU A 296 4.02 -23.25 -15.56
CA LEU A 296 3.49 -23.20 -14.21
C LEU A 296 1.99 -23.53 -14.17
N ARG A 297 1.21 -23.03 -15.13
CA ARG A 297 -0.21 -23.35 -15.27
C ARG A 297 -0.43 -24.84 -15.52
N ARG A 298 0.37 -25.49 -16.38
CA ARG A 298 0.32 -26.95 -16.61
C ARG A 298 0.62 -27.77 -15.35
N LYS A 299 1.45 -27.23 -14.44
CA LYS A 299 1.74 -27.82 -13.14
C LYS A 299 0.76 -27.40 -12.03
N ASN A 300 -0.37 -26.77 -12.38
CA ASN A 300 -1.39 -26.29 -11.45
C ASN A 300 -0.87 -25.30 -10.40
N ALA A 301 0.12 -24.46 -10.74
CA ALA A 301 0.44 -23.30 -9.90
C ALA A 301 -0.78 -22.39 -9.78
N TYR A 302 -1.01 -21.82 -8.60
CA TYR A 302 -2.19 -21.00 -8.35
C TYR A 302 -2.08 -19.65 -9.05
N VAL A 303 -0.92 -18.99 -8.96
CA VAL A 303 -0.65 -17.73 -9.66
C VAL A 303 0.86 -17.55 -9.83
N PHE A 304 1.26 -16.92 -10.94
CA PHE A 304 2.64 -16.56 -11.22
C PHE A 304 2.85 -15.05 -11.08
N LEU A 305 3.83 -14.66 -10.27
CA LEU A 305 4.27 -13.29 -10.08
C LEU A 305 5.73 -13.16 -10.49
N LYS A 306 6.09 -11.99 -11.03
CA LYS A 306 7.47 -11.67 -11.41
C LYS A 306 7.88 -10.30 -10.94
N SER A 307 9.13 -10.19 -10.50
CA SER A 307 9.80 -8.94 -10.17
C SER A 307 11.14 -8.88 -10.89
N ILE A 308 11.29 -7.90 -11.76
CA ILE A 308 12.50 -7.66 -12.58
C ILE A 308 13.08 -6.26 -12.34
N SER A 309 12.63 -5.56 -11.29
CA SER A 309 13.03 -4.17 -11.01
C SER A 309 14.52 -4.01 -10.69
N ARG A 310 15.20 -5.11 -10.33
CA ARG A 310 16.64 -5.16 -10.04
C ARG A 310 17.46 -5.74 -11.20
N LEU A 311 16.87 -5.80 -12.39
CA LEU A 311 17.53 -6.24 -13.61
C LEU A 311 17.86 -5.02 -14.47
N HIS A 312 19.15 -4.77 -14.64
CA HIS A 312 19.65 -3.57 -15.31
C HIS A 312 20.38 -3.94 -16.60
N LEU A 313 20.36 -3.04 -17.58
CA LEU A 313 21.31 -3.11 -18.69
C LEU A 313 22.66 -2.56 -18.24
N PRO A 314 23.77 -2.98 -18.86
CA PRO A 314 25.08 -2.39 -18.58
C PRO A 314 25.00 -0.91 -18.93
N GLU A 315 25.35 -0.04 -17.97
CA GLU A 315 25.50 1.37 -18.27
C GLU A 315 26.64 1.53 -19.31
N PRO A 316 26.44 2.29 -20.39
CA PRO A 316 27.51 2.51 -21.35
C PRO A 316 28.65 3.24 -20.65
N GLU A 317 29.85 2.65 -20.62
CA GLU A 317 31.06 3.35 -20.22
C GLU A 317 31.31 4.51 -21.19
N VAL A 318 31.00 5.73 -20.76
CA VAL A 318 31.46 6.95 -21.42
C VAL A 318 32.90 7.16 -20.98
N LYS A 319 33.85 6.69 -21.80
CA LYS A 319 35.24 7.13 -21.69
C LYS A 319 35.28 8.61 -22.04
N ILE A 320 35.47 9.46 -21.02
CA ILE A 320 35.70 10.88 -21.20
C ILE A 320 37.21 11.06 -21.32
N ASP A 321 37.70 11.34 -22.52
CA ASP A 321 39.06 11.84 -22.68
C ASP A 321 39.06 13.28 -22.16
N PHE A 322 39.69 13.51 -21.01
CA PHE A 322 39.84 14.83 -20.40
C PHE A 322 40.74 15.69 -21.28
N ILE A 323 40.17 16.34 -22.31
CA ILE A 323 40.92 17.28 -23.14
C ILE A 323 40.49 18.73 -22.90
N ASP A 324 39.25 19.03 -22.48
CA ASP A 324 38.87 20.39 -22.08
C ASP A 324 37.63 20.42 -21.17
N SER A 325 37.74 21.03 -19.99
CA SER A 325 36.69 21.12 -18.96
C SER A 325 35.51 22.04 -19.34
N VAL A 326 35.58 22.74 -20.47
CA VAL A 326 34.60 23.77 -20.88
C VAL A 326 33.44 23.19 -21.70
N ASN A 327 33.47 21.91 -22.10
CA ASN A 327 32.44 21.33 -23.00
C ASN A 327 32.07 19.87 -22.71
N LEU A 328 32.17 19.45 -21.44
CA LEU A 328 32.00 18.06 -21.01
C LEU A 328 30.62 17.48 -21.38
N GLU A 329 29.55 18.26 -21.16
CA GLU A 329 28.17 17.83 -21.45
C GLU A 329 27.97 17.55 -22.95
N SER A 330 28.39 18.49 -23.81
CA SER A 330 28.34 18.35 -25.26
C SER A 330 29.14 17.15 -25.76
N GLN A 331 30.28 16.84 -25.14
CA GLN A 331 31.11 15.67 -25.49
C GLN A 331 30.44 14.36 -25.06
N ILE A 332 29.84 14.32 -23.86
CA ILE A 332 29.09 13.15 -23.37
C ILE A 332 27.91 12.86 -24.28
N ILE A 333 27.13 13.88 -24.65
CA ILE A 333 25.98 13.74 -25.55
C ILE A 333 26.44 13.21 -26.90
N ARG A 334 27.46 13.81 -27.53
CA ARG A 334 27.99 13.35 -28.83
C ARG A 334 28.51 11.91 -28.77
N ASN A 335 29.25 11.56 -27.72
CA ASN A 335 29.77 10.20 -27.54
C ASN A 335 28.63 9.18 -27.36
N PHE A 336 27.59 9.55 -26.62
CA PHE A 336 26.40 8.73 -26.45
C PHE A 336 25.64 8.54 -27.77
N GLU A 337 25.41 9.63 -28.52
CA GLU A 337 24.73 9.62 -29.82
C GLU A 337 25.45 8.75 -30.85
N GLN A 338 26.78 8.83 -30.91
CA GLN A 338 27.61 8.03 -31.82
C GLN A 338 27.56 6.53 -31.47
N LYS A 339 27.60 6.18 -30.17
CA LYS A 339 27.56 4.79 -29.72
C LYS A 339 26.15 4.18 -29.77
N ASN A 340 25.09 5.00 -29.71
CA ASN A 340 23.71 4.57 -29.59
C ASN A 340 22.80 5.28 -30.61
N PRO A 341 22.87 4.95 -31.91
CA PRO A 341 22.05 5.60 -32.92
C PRO A 341 20.56 5.31 -32.69
N ASN A 342 19.80 6.35 -32.34
CA ASN A 342 18.37 6.26 -32.08
C ASN A 342 17.67 7.51 -32.63
N LYS A 343 16.45 7.35 -33.17
CA LYS A 343 15.61 8.45 -33.64
C LYS A 343 15.27 9.48 -32.55
N PHE A 344 15.34 9.10 -31.28
CA PHE A 344 15.08 9.99 -30.15
C PHE A 344 16.30 10.82 -29.72
N ASN A 345 17.48 10.55 -30.27
CA ASN A 345 18.69 11.31 -29.91
C ASN A 345 18.55 12.81 -30.21
N THR A 346 17.76 13.18 -31.23
CA THR A 346 17.45 14.58 -31.55
C THR A 346 16.78 15.33 -30.39
N LEU A 347 16.14 14.63 -29.46
CA LEU A 347 15.44 15.23 -28.32
C LEU A 347 16.35 15.46 -27.11
N ILE A 348 17.57 14.90 -27.09
CA ILE A 348 18.45 14.92 -25.91
C ILE A 348 18.79 16.35 -25.49
N ASN A 349 19.18 17.19 -26.45
CA ASN A 349 19.52 18.59 -26.17
C ASN A 349 18.30 19.39 -25.69
N GLU A 350 17.15 19.22 -26.35
CA GLU A 350 15.90 19.91 -25.99
C GLU A 350 15.44 19.52 -24.58
N LEU A 351 15.49 18.23 -24.24
CA LEU A 351 15.15 17.73 -22.92
C LEU A 351 16.16 18.18 -21.85
N SER A 352 17.46 18.17 -22.15
CA SER A 352 18.47 18.64 -21.19
C SER A 352 18.24 20.12 -20.85
N THR A 353 18.00 20.97 -21.86
CA THR A 353 17.69 22.39 -21.64
C THR A 353 16.39 22.57 -20.84
N ALA A 354 15.34 21.81 -21.14
CA ALA A 354 14.09 21.90 -20.38
C ALA A 354 14.26 21.50 -18.91
N LEU A 355 15.13 20.52 -18.63
CA LEU A 355 15.41 20.03 -17.27
C LEU A 355 16.36 20.95 -16.47
N GLN A 356 17.06 21.88 -17.14
CA GLN A 356 17.89 22.90 -16.49
C GLN A 356 17.08 24.11 -16.00
N VAL A 357 15.78 24.18 -16.29
CA VAL A 357 14.92 25.29 -15.86
C VAL A 357 14.76 25.28 -14.34
N GLU A 358 15.18 26.37 -13.71
CA GLU A 358 15.02 26.56 -12.27
C GLU A 358 13.65 27.14 -11.91
N LYS A 359 13.23 26.85 -10.67
CA LYS A 359 12.03 27.39 -10.07
C LYS A 359 12.21 28.88 -9.77
N LEU A 360 11.23 29.71 -10.14
CA LEU A 360 11.27 31.15 -9.85
C LEU A 360 10.99 31.42 -8.36
N GLU A 361 11.54 32.51 -7.81
CA GLU A 361 11.49 32.84 -6.36
C GLU A 361 10.06 32.86 -5.78
N ASP A 362 9.06 33.31 -6.56
CA ASP A 362 7.65 33.41 -6.13
C ASP A 362 6.73 32.32 -6.69
N GLU A 363 7.29 31.31 -7.37
CA GLU A 363 6.50 30.24 -7.99
C GLU A 363 6.12 29.16 -6.97
N LYS A 364 4.85 28.73 -6.96
CA LYS A 364 4.45 27.56 -6.16
C LYS A 364 5.00 26.29 -6.79
N SER A 365 5.41 25.30 -5.99
CA SER A 365 6.01 24.06 -6.51
C SER A 365 5.10 23.33 -7.50
N ILE A 366 3.78 23.35 -7.29
CA ILE A 366 2.82 22.74 -8.22
C ILE A 366 2.79 23.44 -9.59
N VAL A 367 2.96 24.76 -9.61
CA VAL A 367 2.98 25.56 -10.85
C VAL A 367 4.30 25.34 -11.60
N PHE A 368 5.41 25.21 -10.87
CA PHE A 368 6.70 24.84 -11.45
C PHE A 368 6.67 23.44 -12.07
N GLU A 369 6.12 22.46 -11.36
CA GLU A 369 5.96 21.09 -11.87
C GLU A 369 5.06 21.05 -13.11
N GLU A 370 3.90 21.74 -13.09
CA GLU A 370 3.02 21.84 -14.26
C GLU A 370 3.72 22.49 -15.46
N ARG A 371 4.48 23.57 -15.24
CA ARG A 371 5.25 24.27 -16.28
C ARG A 371 6.34 23.37 -16.87
N LEU A 372 7.12 22.71 -16.03
CA LEU A 372 8.18 21.78 -16.45
C LEU A 372 7.59 20.60 -17.23
N MET A 373 6.53 19.98 -16.71
CA MET A 373 5.86 18.84 -17.37
C MET A 373 5.20 19.24 -18.68
N SER A 374 4.61 20.44 -18.76
CA SER A 374 4.05 20.96 -20.00
C SER A 374 5.11 21.12 -21.10
N GLU A 375 6.30 21.59 -20.73
CA GLU A 375 7.41 21.76 -21.69
C GLU A 375 7.99 20.41 -22.13
N ILE A 376 8.15 19.46 -21.21
CA ILE A 376 8.59 18.09 -21.52
C ILE A 376 7.58 17.40 -22.46
N ASN A 377 6.27 17.51 -22.18
CA ASN A 377 5.24 16.94 -23.04
C ASN A 377 5.25 17.54 -24.46
N ARG A 378 5.50 18.85 -24.56
CA ARG A 378 5.67 19.54 -25.86
C ARG A 378 6.83 18.96 -26.66
N ILE A 379 7.98 18.74 -26.02
CA ILE A 379 9.18 18.15 -26.65
C ILE A 379 8.92 16.70 -27.07
N LEU A 380 8.25 15.92 -26.21
CA LEU A 380 7.92 14.52 -26.48
C LEU A 380 6.77 14.32 -27.47
N LYS A 381 5.99 15.38 -27.77
CA LYS A 381 4.78 15.35 -28.61
C LYS A 381 3.71 14.39 -28.09
N ILE A 382 3.47 14.39 -26.77
CA ILE A 382 2.50 13.52 -26.07
C ILE A 382 1.39 14.35 -25.45
#